data_AF-A0A7W4B2A6-F1
#
_entry.id   AF-A0A7W4B2A6-F1
#
_cell.length_a   1.000
_cell.length_b   1.000
_cell.length_c   1.000
_cell.angle_alpha   90.00
_cell.angle_beta   90.00
_cell.angle_gamma   90.00
#
_symmetry.space_group_name_H-M   'P 1'
#
loop_
_entity.id
_entity.type
_entity.pdbx_description
1 polymer ?
#
loop_
_entity_poly.entity_id
_entity_poly.type
_entity_poly.pdbx_seq_one_letter_code
_entity_poly.pdbx_strand_id
1 'polypeptide(L)'
;MSKIMAFQRPSVSQLNLPNLHKKFLLASVFVVGAALLWPTQQEFSSQRIPVAIDIDSLLPHIAQQDSTLKIVKPTSPILDRVIQSGDTLSQLFELAGIDQRTMYKVLEADLEVLALDTLLPGNRIQFWDNANGELDKLELYFNPAHQVVFTRFEDGTYAVNDINIDGIWQNRIVGGEINGSFYVSAKKAGLSAAEIQKVESLLKSKLNFSRELHAGDTFSVLVNDQFVEGELTGMTTIEGIRINTSRRDITAFQNTDGNYYDI
;
A
#
# COMPACT_ATOMS: atom_id res chain seq x y z
N MET A 1 -55.91 -5.78 29.91
CA MET A 1 -54.79 -6.08 28.99
C MET A 1 -54.79 -7.57 28.70
N SER A 2 -54.62 -7.90 27.43
CA SER A 2 -54.34 -9.21 26.81
C SER A 2 -55.36 -10.36 26.91
N LYS A 3 -55.95 -10.62 25.74
CA LYS A 3 -56.80 -11.71 25.32
C LYS A 3 -55.89 -12.78 24.71
N ILE A 4 -55.92 -14.02 25.19
CA ILE A 4 -55.24 -15.15 24.52
C ILE A 4 -56.30 -16.15 24.08
N MET A 5 -56.41 -16.29 22.77
CA MET A 5 -57.31 -17.20 22.06
C MET A 5 -56.87 -18.65 22.20
N ALA A 6 -57.84 -19.53 22.41
CA ALA A 6 -57.70 -20.98 22.33
C ALA A 6 -57.58 -21.45 20.88
N PHE A 7 -56.81 -22.52 20.64
CA PHE A 7 -56.84 -23.27 19.38
C PHE A 7 -57.13 -24.74 19.67
N GLN A 8 -58.31 -25.18 19.24
CA GLN A 8 -58.83 -26.54 19.38
C GLN A 8 -58.38 -27.37 18.18
N ARG A 9 -57.78 -28.54 18.39
CA ARG A 9 -57.45 -29.49 17.31
C ARG A 9 -58.66 -30.41 17.04
N PRO A 10 -59.11 -30.62 15.79
CA PRO A 10 -60.17 -31.56 15.52
C PRO A 10 -59.67 -33.01 15.59
N SER A 11 -60.44 -33.85 16.28
CA SER A 11 -60.31 -35.31 16.27
C SER A 11 -60.92 -35.87 14.98
N VAL A 12 -60.18 -36.72 14.28
CA VAL A 12 -60.71 -37.49 13.15
C VAL A 12 -60.81 -38.95 13.55
N SER A 13 -62.05 -39.42 13.51
CA SER A 13 -62.53 -40.77 13.77
C SER A 13 -61.90 -41.80 12.84
N GLN A 14 -61.46 -42.92 13.42
CA GLN A 14 -61.02 -44.10 12.67
C GLN A 14 -62.23 -44.74 11.97
N LEU A 15 -62.32 -44.61 10.63
CA LEU A 15 -63.30 -45.34 9.85
C LEU A 15 -62.92 -46.83 9.79
N ASN A 16 -63.68 -47.62 10.53
CA ASN A 16 -63.68 -49.08 10.46
C ASN A 16 -64.40 -49.51 9.17
N LEU A 17 -63.67 -49.96 8.15
CA LEU A 17 -64.22 -50.38 6.86
C LEU A 17 -64.06 -51.91 6.63
N PRO A 18 -65.08 -52.57 6.05
CA PRO A 18 -65.24 -54.03 6.00
C PRO A 18 -64.24 -54.74 5.07
N ASN A 19 -63.93 -55.99 5.43
CA ASN A 19 -62.77 -56.77 4.96
C ASN A 19 -62.71 -57.15 3.46
N LEU A 20 -63.67 -56.75 2.64
CA LEU A 20 -63.69 -57.12 1.22
C LEU A 20 -62.90 -56.16 0.31
N HIS A 21 -62.74 -54.88 0.66
CA HIS A 21 -61.95 -53.93 -0.15
C HIS A 21 -60.45 -53.90 0.17
N LYS A 22 -60.03 -54.53 1.29
CA LYS A 22 -58.60 -54.65 1.65
C LYS A 22 -57.81 -55.60 0.74
N LYS A 23 -58.48 -56.54 0.06
CA LYS A 23 -57.83 -57.52 -0.83
C LYS A 23 -57.61 -57.01 -2.26
N PHE A 24 -58.40 -56.04 -2.72
CA PHE A 24 -58.23 -55.46 -4.06
C PHE A 24 -57.22 -54.30 -4.11
N LEU A 25 -57.00 -53.60 -2.99
CA LEU A 25 -56.01 -52.52 -2.90
C LEU A 25 -54.56 -53.05 -2.80
N LEU A 26 -54.35 -54.30 -2.39
CA LEU A 26 -53.01 -54.90 -2.23
C LEU A 26 -52.41 -55.43 -3.55
N ALA A 27 -53.23 -55.72 -4.57
CA ALA A 27 -52.74 -56.21 -5.86
C ALA A 27 -52.28 -55.07 -6.81
N SER A 28 -52.80 -53.84 -6.66
CA SER A 28 -52.40 -52.72 -7.53
C SER A 28 -51.07 -52.06 -7.10
N VAL A 29 -50.66 -52.21 -5.84
CA VAL A 29 -49.41 -51.64 -5.33
C VAL A 29 -48.18 -52.42 -5.82
N PHE A 30 -48.30 -53.72 -6.09
CA PHE A 30 -47.14 -54.55 -6.51
C PHE A 30 -46.75 -54.36 -7.98
N VAL A 31 -47.70 -54.03 -8.87
CA VAL A 31 -47.44 -53.81 -10.30
C VAL A 31 -46.73 -52.46 -10.54
N VAL A 32 -47.03 -51.44 -9.73
CA VAL A 32 -46.36 -50.13 -9.83
C VAL A 32 -44.92 -50.17 -9.30
N GLY A 33 -44.65 -50.99 -8.28
CA GLY A 33 -43.30 -51.15 -7.72
C GLY A 33 -42.29 -51.78 -8.69
N ALA A 34 -42.72 -52.71 -9.55
CA ALA A 34 -41.85 -53.37 -10.53
C ALA A 34 -41.51 -52.48 -11.74
N ALA A 35 -42.33 -51.48 -12.06
CA ALA A 35 -42.06 -50.54 -13.16
C ALA A 35 -41.01 -49.47 -12.79
N LEU A 36 -40.82 -49.16 -11.51
CA LEU A 36 -39.88 -48.13 -11.04
C LEU A 36 -38.44 -48.63 -10.86
N LEU A 37 -38.22 -49.95 -10.87
CA LEU A 37 -36.88 -50.55 -10.72
C LEU A 37 -36.31 -51.05 -12.06
N TRP A 38 -36.94 -50.72 -13.19
CA TRP A 38 -36.38 -51.04 -14.51
C TRP A 38 -35.20 -50.10 -14.79
N PRO A 39 -33.98 -50.62 -15.01
CA PRO A 39 -32.82 -49.77 -15.28
C PRO A 39 -32.98 -49.17 -16.68
N THR A 40 -33.35 -47.90 -16.75
CA THR A 40 -33.26 -47.12 -18.00
C THR A 40 -31.79 -46.81 -18.24
N GLN A 41 -31.18 -47.43 -19.26
CA GLN A 41 -29.89 -46.98 -19.77
C GLN A 41 -30.09 -45.61 -20.42
N GLN A 42 -29.79 -44.54 -19.68
CA GLN A 42 -29.63 -43.21 -20.28
C GLN A 42 -28.24 -43.14 -20.90
N GLU A 43 -28.17 -43.32 -22.22
CA GLU A 43 -26.98 -42.91 -22.98
C GLU A 43 -26.87 -41.39 -22.90
N PHE A 44 -25.87 -40.89 -22.19
CA PHE A 44 -25.51 -39.47 -22.24
C PHE A 44 -24.91 -39.15 -23.62
N SER A 45 -25.76 -38.82 -24.58
CA SER A 45 -25.32 -38.15 -25.81
C SER A 45 -24.72 -36.80 -25.42
N SER A 46 -23.40 -36.68 -25.55
CA SER A 46 -22.70 -35.39 -25.44
C SER A 46 -22.99 -34.53 -26.67
N GLN A 47 -24.21 -33.99 -26.76
CA GLN A 47 -24.47 -32.86 -27.67
C GLN A 47 -23.76 -31.64 -27.09
N ARG A 48 -22.56 -31.37 -27.60
CA ARG A 48 -21.88 -30.09 -27.39
C ARG A 48 -22.76 -29.02 -28.05
N ILE A 49 -23.47 -28.24 -27.24
CA ILE A 49 -24.11 -27.01 -27.71
C ILE A 49 -22.97 -26.03 -27.98
N PRO A 50 -22.72 -25.63 -29.25
CA PRO A 50 -21.85 -24.48 -29.46
C PRO A 50 -22.59 -23.27 -28.92
N VAL A 51 -22.10 -22.71 -27.80
CA VAL A 51 -22.50 -21.37 -27.39
C VAL A 51 -21.86 -20.43 -28.41
N ALA A 52 -22.63 -20.05 -29.43
CA ALA A 52 -22.29 -18.89 -30.23
C ALA A 52 -22.49 -17.68 -29.33
N ILE A 53 -21.40 -17.17 -28.75
CA ILE A 53 -21.42 -15.87 -28.08
C ILE A 53 -21.52 -14.86 -29.22
N ASP A 54 -22.71 -14.32 -29.41
CA ASP A 54 -22.94 -13.21 -30.33
C ASP A 54 -22.37 -11.94 -29.69
N ILE A 55 -21.06 -11.76 -29.87
CA ILE A 55 -20.32 -10.62 -29.32
C ILE A 55 -20.92 -9.30 -29.85
N ASP A 56 -21.51 -9.30 -31.06
CA ASP A 56 -22.11 -8.10 -31.65
C ASP A 56 -23.36 -7.64 -30.89
N SER A 57 -24.11 -8.57 -30.28
CA SER A 57 -25.25 -8.25 -29.41
C SER A 57 -24.86 -7.71 -28.03
N LEU A 58 -23.60 -7.89 -27.63
CA LEU A 58 -23.02 -7.41 -26.37
C LEU A 58 -22.26 -6.08 -26.54
N LEU A 59 -22.05 -5.64 -27.79
CA LEU A 59 -21.57 -4.29 -28.06
C LEU A 59 -22.72 -3.32 -27.75
N PRO A 60 -22.56 -2.38 -26.81
CA PRO A 60 -23.53 -1.31 -26.70
C PRO A 60 -23.60 -0.57 -28.04
N HIS A 61 -24.79 -0.14 -28.44
CA HIS A 61 -24.95 0.76 -29.58
C HIS A 61 -24.28 2.10 -29.26
N ILE A 62 -22.95 2.16 -29.42
CA ILE A 62 -22.13 3.37 -29.25
C ILE A 62 -22.18 4.24 -30.53
N ALA A 63 -22.94 3.84 -31.53
CA ALA A 63 -23.22 4.66 -32.70
C ALA A 63 -24.47 5.52 -32.42
N GLN A 64 -24.26 6.73 -31.87
CA GLN A 64 -25.20 7.88 -31.70
C GLN A 64 -25.35 8.43 -30.28
N GLN A 65 -24.29 8.38 -29.47
CA GLN A 65 -24.07 9.47 -28.53
C GLN A 65 -22.91 10.31 -29.07
N ASP A 66 -23.20 11.57 -29.41
CA ASP A 66 -22.21 12.64 -29.47
C ASP A 66 -21.61 12.89 -28.08
N SER A 67 -21.07 11.84 -27.47
CA SER A 67 -20.06 11.96 -26.45
C SER A 67 -18.80 12.33 -27.22
N THR A 68 -18.59 13.62 -27.41
CA THR A 68 -17.21 14.12 -27.47
C THR A 68 -16.59 13.71 -26.15
N LEU A 69 -16.04 12.49 -26.10
CA LEU A 69 -15.01 12.14 -25.16
C LEU A 69 -13.91 13.14 -25.48
N LYS A 70 -13.93 14.30 -24.79
CA LYS A 70 -12.72 15.04 -24.53
C LYS A 70 -11.85 14.02 -23.82
N ILE A 71 -11.00 13.36 -24.60
CA ILE A 71 -9.77 12.80 -24.09
C ILE A 71 -9.06 14.02 -23.52
N VAL A 72 -9.33 14.30 -22.24
CA VAL A 72 -8.51 15.21 -21.46
C VAL A 72 -7.19 14.47 -21.42
N LYS A 73 -6.33 14.83 -22.38
CA LYS A 73 -4.94 14.42 -22.38
C LYS A 73 -4.45 14.66 -20.95
N PRO A 74 -3.86 13.66 -20.26
CA PRO A 74 -3.38 13.90 -18.91
C PRO A 74 -2.50 15.14 -18.96
N THR A 75 -2.93 16.20 -18.26
CA THR A 75 -2.21 17.47 -18.23
C THR A 75 -0.84 17.16 -17.69
N SER A 76 0.14 17.14 -18.59
CA SER A 76 1.53 16.89 -18.21
C SER A 76 2.03 18.13 -17.50
N PRO A 77 2.92 17.99 -16.51
CA PRO A 77 3.52 19.14 -15.88
C PRO A 77 4.25 20.00 -16.92
N ILE A 78 4.17 21.32 -16.77
CA ILE A 78 4.93 22.28 -17.59
C ILE A 78 6.42 22.24 -17.25
N LEU A 79 6.74 21.88 -16.02
CA LEU A 79 8.10 21.62 -15.57
C LEU A 79 8.09 20.40 -14.66
N ASP A 80 9.00 19.48 -14.93
CA ASP A 80 9.28 18.31 -14.11
C ASP A 80 10.79 18.21 -13.90
N ARG A 81 11.24 18.46 -12.67
CA ARG A 81 12.65 18.64 -12.35
C ARG A 81 13.03 17.83 -11.13
N VAL A 82 14.10 17.04 -11.25
CA VAL A 82 14.83 16.53 -10.10
C VAL A 82 15.80 17.62 -9.65
N ILE A 83 15.68 18.06 -8.40
CA ILE A 83 16.46 19.15 -7.81
C ILE A 83 17.94 18.77 -7.82
N GLN A 84 18.78 19.71 -8.24
CA GLN A 84 20.22 19.57 -8.28
C GLN A 84 20.89 20.53 -7.29
N SER A 85 22.16 20.24 -6.97
CA SER A 85 22.95 21.14 -6.12
C SER A 85 23.10 22.50 -6.81
N GLY A 86 22.70 23.56 -6.11
CA GLY A 86 22.72 24.94 -6.62
C GLY A 86 21.40 25.43 -7.22
N ASP A 87 20.40 24.57 -7.41
CA ASP A 87 19.05 25.01 -7.77
C ASP A 87 18.48 25.88 -6.64
N THR A 88 17.84 27.00 -7.00
CA THR A 88 17.11 27.87 -6.07
C THR A 88 15.63 27.88 -6.40
N LEU A 89 14.77 28.11 -5.40
CA LEU A 89 13.33 28.16 -5.61
C LEU A 89 12.92 29.19 -6.67
N SER A 90 13.50 30.40 -6.61
CA SER A 90 13.25 31.45 -7.59
C SER A 90 13.58 31.03 -9.02
N GLN A 91 14.71 30.34 -9.21
CA GLN A 91 15.09 29.82 -10.54
C GLN A 91 14.15 28.72 -11.02
N LEU A 92 13.69 27.83 -10.13
CA LEU A 92 12.75 26.78 -10.49
C LEU A 92 11.40 27.35 -10.95
N PHE A 93 10.90 28.38 -10.28
CA PHE A 93 9.71 29.12 -10.69
C PHE A 93 9.90 29.87 -12.03
N GLU A 94 11.05 30.53 -12.20
CA GLU A 94 11.39 31.22 -13.46
C GLU A 94 11.48 30.23 -14.64
N LEU A 95 12.09 29.06 -14.44
CA LEU A 95 12.17 27.99 -15.43
C LEU A 95 10.79 27.44 -15.80
N ALA A 96 9.85 27.40 -14.86
CA ALA A 96 8.46 27.03 -15.10
C ALA A 96 7.64 28.16 -15.75
N GLY A 97 8.22 29.35 -15.96
CA GLY A 97 7.50 30.52 -16.48
C GLY A 97 6.51 31.13 -15.48
N ILE A 98 6.62 30.80 -14.19
CA ILE A 98 5.74 31.28 -13.14
C ILE A 98 6.34 32.53 -12.50
N ASP A 99 5.52 33.56 -12.34
CA ASP A 99 5.97 34.84 -11.82
C ASP A 99 6.25 34.81 -10.30
N GLN A 100 7.10 35.74 -9.86
CA GLN A 100 7.54 35.82 -8.47
C GLN A 100 6.42 36.13 -7.47
N ARG A 101 5.36 36.85 -7.87
CA ARG A 101 4.21 37.11 -6.97
C ARG A 101 3.48 35.81 -6.68
N THR A 102 3.32 34.96 -7.67
CA THR A 102 2.73 33.63 -7.51
C THR A 102 3.58 32.75 -6.59
N MET A 103 4.91 32.78 -6.74
CA MET A 103 5.84 32.11 -5.80
C MET A 103 5.62 32.55 -4.34
N TYR A 104 5.45 33.85 -4.09
CA TYR A 104 5.20 34.34 -2.74
C TYR A 104 3.89 33.85 -2.13
N LYS A 105 2.84 33.65 -2.94
CA LYS A 105 1.58 33.08 -2.46
C LYS A 105 1.71 31.59 -2.11
N VAL A 106 2.53 30.86 -2.85
CA VAL A 106 2.85 29.47 -2.49
C VAL A 106 3.63 29.43 -1.19
N LEU A 107 4.62 30.32 -1.00
CA LEU A 107 5.37 30.44 0.26
C LEU A 107 4.48 30.79 1.45
N GLU A 108 3.43 31.61 1.24
CA GLU A 108 2.44 31.93 2.28
C GLU A 108 1.67 30.67 2.73
N ALA A 109 1.25 29.82 1.78
CA ALA A 109 0.62 28.54 2.10
C ALA A 109 1.61 27.54 2.74
N ASP A 110 2.87 27.56 2.33
CA ASP A 110 3.93 26.69 2.87
C ASP A 110 4.24 26.97 4.34
N LEU A 111 3.86 28.12 4.90
CA LEU A 111 4.05 28.41 6.34
C LEU A 111 3.40 27.39 7.27
N GLU A 112 2.40 26.64 6.80
CA GLU A 112 1.75 25.57 7.57
C GLU A 112 2.62 24.31 7.71
N VAL A 113 3.48 24.02 6.72
CA VAL A 113 4.19 22.73 6.61
C VAL A 113 5.71 22.85 6.45
N LEU A 114 6.21 24.03 6.06
CA LEU A 114 7.63 24.37 5.85
C LEU A 114 8.34 23.41 4.90
N ALA A 115 7.65 22.92 3.88
CA ALA A 115 8.13 21.86 3.02
C ALA A 115 9.19 22.35 2.03
N LEU A 116 9.04 23.57 1.50
CA LEU A 116 9.94 24.14 0.49
C LEU A 116 11.38 24.29 0.99
N ASP A 117 11.56 24.60 2.28
CA ASP A 117 12.88 24.73 2.92
C ASP A 117 13.58 23.38 3.15
N THR A 118 12.84 22.27 3.10
CA THR A 118 13.37 20.92 3.33
C THR A 118 13.76 20.19 2.04
N LEU A 119 13.57 20.83 0.89
CA LEU A 119 13.95 20.26 -0.41
C LEU A 119 15.46 20.07 -0.51
N LEU A 120 15.86 18.87 -0.92
CA LEU A 120 17.24 18.46 -1.11
C LEU A 120 17.49 18.03 -2.56
N PRO A 121 18.75 18.07 -3.02
CA PRO A 121 19.13 17.43 -4.28
C PRO A 121 18.66 15.98 -4.33
N GLY A 122 18.01 15.61 -5.43
CA GLY A 122 17.37 14.31 -5.61
C GLY A 122 15.86 14.29 -5.36
N ASN A 123 15.30 15.26 -4.63
CA ASN A 123 13.84 15.43 -4.58
C ASN A 123 13.32 15.91 -5.93
N ARG A 124 12.04 15.72 -6.19
CA ARG A 124 11.37 16.06 -7.44
C ARG A 124 10.35 17.17 -7.21
N ILE A 125 10.35 18.15 -8.11
CA ILE A 125 9.42 19.28 -8.10
C ILE A 125 8.71 19.34 -9.46
N GLN A 126 7.40 19.50 -9.44
CA GLN A 126 6.58 19.53 -10.64
C GLN A 126 5.60 20.69 -10.61
N PHE A 127 5.44 21.36 -11.74
CA PHE A 127 4.57 22.51 -11.92
C PHE A 127 3.52 22.19 -12.98
N TRP A 128 2.27 22.60 -12.75
CA TRP A 128 1.19 22.57 -13.72
C TRP A 128 0.55 23.94 -13.80
N ASP A 129 0.33 24.44 -15.01
CA ASP A 129 -0.48 25.64 -15.24
C ASP A 129 -1.90 25.29 -15.67
N ASN A 130 -2.77 26.28 -15.57
CA ASN A 130 -4.09 26.26 -16.17
C ASN A 130 -4.04 26.82 -17.61
N ALA A 131 -5.19 26.86 -18.28
CA ALA A 131 -5.30 27.38 -19.65
C ALA A 131 -4.93 28.87 -19.81
N ASN A 132 -4.84 29.63 -18.71
CA ASN A 132 -4.42 31.03 -18.70
C ASN A 132 -2.90 31.19 -18.47
N GLY A 133 -2.15 30.09 -18.29
CA GLY A 133 -0.73 30.11 -17.95
C GLY A 133 -0.46 30.44 -16.47
N GLU A 134 -1.47 30.34 -15.61
CA GLU A 134 -1.32 30.57 -14.17
C GLU A 134 -1.03 29.23 -13.48
N LEU A 135 -0.13 29.22 -12.49
CA LEU A 135 0.17 28.00 -11.72
C LEU A 135 -1.11 27.45 -11.07
N ASP A 136 -1.50 26.24 -11.46
CA ASP A 136 -2.70 25.55 -10.96
C ASP A 136 -2.34 24.59 -9.83
N LYS A 137 -1.20 23.91 -9.97
CA LYS A 137 -0.69 22.94 -9.00
C LYS A 137 0.84 22.96 -8.94
N LEU A 138 1.38 22.85 -7.73
CA LEU A 138 2.79 22.57 -7.47
C LEU A 138 2.88 21.30 -6.62
N GLU A 139 3.78 20.39 -6.98
CA GLU A 139 3.96 19.12 -6.29
C GLU A 139 5.43 18.93 -5.93
N LEU A 140 5.67 18.67 -4.64
CA LEU A 140 6.96 18.33 -4.07
C LEU A 140 6.93 16.86 -3.72
N TYR A 141 7.78 16.06 -4.38
CA TYR A 141 7.92 14.65 -4.10
C TYR A 141 9.28 14.39 -3.45
N PHE A 142 9.25 14.03 -2.16
CA PHE A 142 10.46 13.80 -1.37
C PHE A 142 10.92 12.35 -1.49
N ASN A 143 9.99 11.42 -1.29
CA ASN A 143 10.17 9.99 -1.40
C ASN A 143 8.79 9.29 -1.53
N PRO A 144 8.72 7.96 -1.76
CA PRO A 144 7.46 7.24 -1.88
C PRO A 144 6.46 7.39 -0.71
N ALA A 145 6.93 7.76 0.48
CA ALA A 145 6.09 7.96 1.66
C ALA A 145 5.72 9.43 1.93
N HIS A 146 6.33 10.41 1.25
CA HIS A 146 6.16 11.82 1.59
C HIS A 146 6.11 12.72 0.36
N GLN A 147 4.99 13.43 0.24
CA GLN A 147 4.69 14.35 -0.84
C GLN A 147 3.90 15.56 -0.31
N VAL A 148 4.18 16.75 -0.84
CA VAL A 148 3.42 17.96 -0.53
C VAL A 148 2.83 18.54 -1.80
N VAL A 149 1.54 18.85 -1.78
CA VAL A 149 0.79 19.36 -2.95
C VAL A 149 0.19 20.72 -2.63
N PHE A 150 0.53 21.71 -3.44
CA PHE A 150 -0.10 23.02 -3.43
C PHE A 150 -1.10 23.11 -4.57
N THR A 151 -2.34 23.52 -4.26
CA THR A 151 -3.41 23.64 -5.26
C THR A 151 -4.00 25.04 -5.22
N ARG A 152 -4.17 25.66 -6.39
CA ARG A 152 -4.70 27.02 -6.51
C ARG A 152 -6.19 27.07 -6.21
N PHE A 153 -6.61 28.06 -5.42
CA PHE A 153 -8.00 28.44 -5.23
C PHE A 153 -8.47 29.46 -6.27
N GLU A 154 -9.80 29.65 -6.38
CA GLU A 154 -10.40 30.62 -7.32
C GLU A 154 -9.95 32.08 -7.07
N ASP A 155 -9.66 32.45 -5.82
CA ASP A 155 -9.12 33.77 -5.47
C ASP A 155 -7.61 33.92 -5.77
N GLY A 156 -7.00 32.84 -6.26
CA GLY A 156 -5.60 32.75 -6.63
C GLY A 156 -4.64 32.62 -5.45
N THR A 157 -5.11 32.31 -4.24
CA THR A 157 -4.30 31.76 -3.13
C THR A 157 -4.08 30.25 -3.32
N TYR A 158 -3.33 29.61 -2.41
CA TYR A 158 -3.04 28.18 -2.49
C TYR A 158 -3.45 27.47 -1.19
N ALA A 159 -4.08 26.31 -1.34
CA ALA A 159 -4.10 25.29 -0.29
C ALA A 159 -2.82 24.48 -0.34
N VAL A 160 -2.41 23.95 0.81
CA VAL A 160 -1.36 22.95 0.94
C VAL A 160 -1.94 21.66 1.49
N ASN A 161 -1.47 20.52 0.99
CA ASN A 161 -1.78 19.19 1.49
C ASN A 161 -0.49 18.40 1.65
N ASP A 162 -0.13 18.09 2.89
CA ASP A 162 1.02 17.25 3.24
C ASP A 162 0.58 15.80 3.38
N ILE A 163 1.12 14.95 2.51
CA ILE A 163 0.73 13.56 2.32
C ILE A 163 1.86 12.68 2.85
N ASN A 164 1.59 12.01 3.97
CA ASN A 164 2.48 11.02 4.58
C ASN A 164 1.84 9.63 4.54
N ILE A 165 2.56 8.65 4.03
CA ILE A 165 2.11 7.26 3.90
C ILE A 165 2.92 6.37 4.85
N ASP A 166 2.25 5.70 5.80
CA ASP A 166 2.92 4.88 6.83
C ASP A 166 3.74 3.72 6.26
N GLY A 167 3.36 3.19 5.09
CA GLY A 167 4.07 2.11 4.42
C GLY A 167 4.07 0.78 5.18
N ILE A 168 4.96 -0.13 4.76
CA ILE A 168 5.23 -1.43 5.39
C ILE A 168 6.70 -1.48 5.79
N TRP A 169 6.95 -1.95 7.00
CA TRP A 169 8.29 -2.09 7.57
C TRP A 169 8.81 -3.51 7.42
N GLN A 170 10.02 -3.67 6.89
CA GLN A 170 10.66 -4.98 6.67
C GLN A 170 12.09 -5.01 7.22
N ASN A 171 12.39 -6.09 7.93
CA ASN A 171 13.69 -6.28 8.56
C ASN A 171 14.75 -6.81 7.60
N ARG A 172 15.97 -6.26 7.70
CA ARG A 172 17.19 -6.82 7.13
C ARG A 172 18.32 -6.84 8.17
N ILE A 173 19.20 -7.82 8.04
CA ILE A 173 20.42 -7.91 8.85
C ILE A 173 21.61 -7.55 7.99
N VAL A 174 22.41 -6.61 8.48
CA VAL A 174 23.65 -6.16 7.83
C VAL A 174 24.81 -6.42 8.76
N GLY A 175 25.83 -7.13 8.29
CA GLY A 175 26.95 -7.49 9.14
C GLY A 175 28.16 -7.93 8.35
N GLY A 176 29.28 -8.06 9.06
CA GLY A 176 30.53 -8.50 8.48
C GLY A 176 31.70 -8.38 9.45
N GLU A 177 32.88 -8.69 8.93
CA GLU A 177 34.15 -8.55 9.62
C GLU A 177 34.73 -7.15 9.39
N ILE A 178 35.20 -6.53 10.46
CA ILE A 178 35.86 -5.23 10.42
C ILE A 178 37.24 -5.41 9.81
N ASN A 179 37.49 -4.68 8.72
CA ASN A 179 38.75 -4.62 8.02
C ASN A 179 39.13 -3.14 7.84
N GLY A 180 39.96 -2.63 8.75
CA GLY A 180 40.21 -1.18 8.86
C GLY A 180 39.22 -0.54 9.84
N SER A 181 38.51 0.51 9.44
CA SER A 181 37.54 1.18 10.31
C SER A 181 36.16 0.53 10.24
N PHE A 182 35.39 0.68 11.32
CA PHE A 182 33.97 0.31 11.35
C PHE A 182 33.21 0.96 10.21
N TYR A 183 33.35 2.28 10.03
CA TYR A 183 32.66 3.03 8.97
C TYR A 183 32.87 2.41 7.58
N VAL A 184 34.11 2.12 7.19
CA VAL A 184 34.42 1.55 5.87
C VAL A 184 33.83 0.15 5.73
N SER A 185 33.96 -0.68 6.76
CA SER A 185 33.46 -2.05 6.76
C SER A 185 31.93 -2.11 6.72
N ALA A 186 31.27 -1.28 7.53
CA ALA A 186 29.82 -1.13 7.60
C ALA A 186 29.23 -0.56 6.31
N LYS A 187 29.88 0.45 5.72
CA LYS A 187 29.47 1.03 4.43
C LYS A 187 29.56 0.00 3.32
N LYS A 188 30.63 -0.79 3.28
CA LYS A 188 30.81 -1.89 2.32
C LYS A 188 29.80 -3.01 2.52
N ALA A 189 29.40 -3.30 3.76
CA ALA A 189 28.40 -4.31 4.07
C ALA A 189 26.96 -3.89 3.69
N GLY A 190 26.73 -2.60 3.41
CA GLY A 190 25.44 -2.09 2.94
C GLY A 190 24.68 -1.23 3.96
N LEU A 191 25.34 -0.71 4.99
CA LEU A 191 24.76 0.36 5.81
C LEU A 191 24.88 1.73 5.12
N SER A 192 23.85 2.56 5.26
CA SER A 192 23.87 3.96 4.86
C SER A 192 24.76 4.80 5.80
N ALA A 193 25.18 5.99 5.36
CA ALA A 193 25.98 6.86 6.23
C ALA A 193 25.21 7.28 7.49
N ALA A 194 23.90 7.52 7.36
CA ALA A 194 23.02 7.86 8.47
C ALA A 194 22.85 6.69 9.45
N GLU A 195 22.71 5.46 8.94
CA GLU A 195 22.67 4.25 9.77
C GLU A 195 23.96 4.05 10.57
N ILE A 196 25.12 4.19 9.92
CA ILE A 196 26.43 4.08 10.58
C ILE A 196 26.57 5.11 11.70
N GLN A 197 26.24 6.37 11.41
CA GLN A 197 26.28 7.44 12.40
C GLN A 197 25.32 7.18 13.57
N LYS A 198 24.14 6.60 13.29
CA LYS A 198 23.19 6.20 14.34
C LYS A 198 23.78 5.08 15.22
N VAL A 199 24.40 4.06 14.63
CA VAL A 199 25.10 3.00 15.39
C VAL A 199 26.18 3.59 16.28
N GLU A 200 27.04 4.44 15.74
CA GLU A 200 28.12 5.08 16.49
C GLU A 200 27.58 5.93 17.64
N SER A 201 26.52 6.71 17.39
CA SER A 201 25.86 7.53 18.41
C SER A 201 25.26 6.70 19.56
N LEU A 202 24.63 5.57 19.23
CA LEU A 202 24.03 4.66 20.22
C LEU A 202 25.07 3.96 21.09
N LEU A 203 26.24 3.63 20.51
CA LEU A 203 27.29 2.90 21.21
C LEU A 203 28.43 3.78 21.75
N LYS A 204 28.43 5.10 21.52
CA LYS A 204 29.54 5.99 21.91
C LYS A 204 29.93 5.95 23.38
N SER A 205 28.97 5.69 24.28
CA SER A 205 29.22 5.57 25.73
C SER A 205 29.76 4.20 26.12
N LYS A 206 29.54 3.19 25.27
CA LYS A 206 29.93 1.80 25.49
C LYS A 206 31.20 1.41 24.75
N LEU A 207 31.55 2.07 23.65
CA LEU A 207 32.63 1.64 22.75
C LEU A 207 33.30 2.83 22.07
N ASN A 208 34.63 2.89 22.14
CA ASN A 208 35.42 3.78 21.30
C ASN A 208 35.81 3.10 19.99
N PHE A 209 35.06 3.37 18.91
CA PHE A 209 35.23 2.75 17.59
C PHE A 209 36.64 2.89 17.00
N SER A 210 37.38 3.95 17.34
CA SER A 210 38.73 4.19 16.80
C SER A 210 39.85 3.51 17.60
N ARG A 211 39.58 3.07 18.84
CA ARG A 211 40.60 2.54 19.76
C ARG A 211 40.38 1.10 20.17
N GLU A 212 39.12 0.67 20.23
CA GLU A 212 38.75 -0.65 20.74
C GLU A 212 38.46 -1.65 19.63
N LEU A 213 38.14 -1.18 18.41
CA LEU A 213 37.89 -2.05 17.27
C LEU A 213 39.16 -2.35 16.49
N HIS A 214 39.33 -3.62 16.18
CA HIS A 214 40.48 -4.17 15.46
C HIS A 214 40.01 -4.97 14.25
N ALA A 215 40.95 -5.19 13.31
CA ALA A 215 40.69 -6.09 12.21
C ALA A 215 40.38 -7.51 12.74
N GLY A 216 39.32 -8.13 12.22
CA GLY A 216 38.83 -9.42 12.70
C GLY A 216 37.65 -9.34 13.67
N ASP A 217 37.38 -8.19 14.29
CA ASP A 217 36.14 -7.99 15.06
C ASP A 217 34.93 -8.05 14.12
N THR A 218 33.77 -8.52 14.60
CA THR A 218 32.56 -8.67 13.76
C THR A 218 31.44 -7.77 14.23
N PHE A 219 30.57 -7.36 13.31
CA PHE A 219 29.36 -6.61 13.64
C PHE A 219 28.13 -7.19 12.93
N SER A 220 26.96 -6.97 13.52
CA SER A 220 25.65 -7.26 12.94
C SER A 220 24.66 -6.21 13.40
N VAL A 221 23.89 -5.65 12.47
CA VAL A 221 22.90 -4.61 12.71
C VAL A 221 21.58 -5.08 12.11
N LEU A 222 20.54 -5.12 12.94
CA LEU A 222 19.17 -5.33 12.52
C LEU A 222 18.57 -3.96 12.17
N VAL A 223 18.29 -3.77 10.89
CA VAL A 223 17.68 -2.57 10.33
C VAL A 223 16.27 -2.92 9.90
N ASN A 224 15.33 -2.03 10.16
CA ASN A 224 13.97 -2.11 9.64
C ASN A 224 13.77 -1.00 8.62
N ASP A 225 13.50 -1.37 7.38
CA ASP A 225 13.36 -0.46 6.24
C ASP A 225 11.87 -0.25 5.91
N GLN A 226 11.47 0.99 5.63
CA GLN A 226 10.12 1.30 5.20
C GLN A 226 9.97 1.21 3.68
N PHE A 227 8.85 0.62 3.25
CA PHE A 227 8.45 0.50 1.85
C PHE A 227 7.05 1.07 1.63
N VAL A 228 6.84 1.72 0.49
CA VAL A 228 5.50 2.09 0.00
C VAL A 228 5.36 1.52 -1.41
N GLU A 229 4.28 0.76 -1.65
CA GLU A 229 4.01 0.10 -2.93
C GLU A 229 5.17 -0.76 -3.49
N GLY A 230 6.02 -1.28 -2.60
CA GLY A 230 7.18 -2.10 -2.95
C GLY A 230 8.46 -1.29 -3.23
N GLU A 231 8.39 0.04 -3.18
CA GLU A 231 9.55 0.94 -3.30
C GLU A 231 10.10 1.31 -1.93
N LEU A 232 11.43 1.32 -1.80
CA LEU A 232 12.11 1.74 -0.58
C LEU A 232 11.94 3.25 -0.37
N THR A 233 11.47 3.67 0.80
CA THR A 233 11.28 5.11 1.09
C THR A 233 12.58 5.81 1.48
N GLY A 234 13.58 5.01 1.88
CA GLY A 234 14.83 5.48 2.48
C GLY A 234 14.72 5.76 3.98
N MET A 235 13.53 5.64 4.58
CA MET A 235 13.36 5.68 6.03
C MET A 235 13.73 4.34 6.64
N THR A 236 14.54 4.39 7.69
CA THR A 236 15.10 3.20 8.33
C THR A 236 15.16 3.38 9.84
N THR A 237 14.94 2.33 10.61
CA THR A 237 15.20 2.30 12.06
C THR A 237 16.20 1.20 12.38
N ILE A 238 17.02 1.41 13.42
CA ILE A 238 17.95 0.39 13.91
C ILE A 238 17.29 -0.30 15.09
N GLU A 239 16.91 -1.57 14.95
CA GLU A 239 16.26 -2.32 16.02
C GLU A 239 17.27 -3.05 16.91
N GLY A 240 18.45 -3.36 16.39
CA GLY A 240 19.44 -4.14 17.11
C GLY A 240 20.86 -3.96 16.59
N ILE A 241 21.83 -3.98 17.49
CA ILE A 241 23.25 -3.90 17.20
C ILE A 241 23.96 -4.95 18.03
N ARG A 242 24.87 -5.68 17.39
CA ARG A 242 25.85 -6.55 18.05
C ARG A 242 27.22 -6.30 17.44
N ILE A 243 28.21 -6.05 18.29
CA ILE A 243 29.62 -6.00 17.91
C ILE A 243 30.36 -6.99 18.80
N ASN A 244 31.02 -7.96 18.18
CA ASN A 244 31.85 -8.94 18.87
C ASN A 244 33.31 -8.50 18.74
N THR A 245 33.95 -8.31 19.88
CA THR A 245 35.38 -8.01 19.95
C THR A 245 36.12 -9.15 20.64
N SER A 246 37.45 -9.17 20.52
CA SER A 246 38.29 -10.12 21.27
C SER A 246 38.10 -10.10 22.80
N ARG A 247 37.59 -9.00 23.37
CA ARG A 247 37.46 -8.82 24.83
C ARG A 247 36.06 -9.05 25.35
N ARG A 248 35.04 -8.64 24.59
CA ARG A 248 33.62 -8.68 25.00
C ARG A 248 32.69 -8.47 23.82
N ASP A 249 31.43 -8.81 24.06
CA ASP A 249 30.31 -8.45 23.19
C ASP A 249 29.71 -7.12 23.62
N ILE A 250 29.41 -6.27 22.65
CA ILE A 250 28.71 -5.00 22.82
C ILE A 250 27.38 -5.11 22.09
N THR A 251 26.28 -4.90 22.81
CA THR A 251 24.92 -5.00 22.28
C THR A 251 24.09 -3.75 22.60
N ALA A 252 23.13 -3.48 21.72
CA ALA A 252 22.07 -2.51 21.94
C ALA A 252 20.82 -2.93 21.15
N PHE A 253 19.70 -3.12 21.82
CA PHE A 253 18.41 -3.47 21.21
C PHE A 253 17.36 -2.43 21.56
N GLN A 254 16.59 -2.01 20.57
CA GLN A 254 15.48 -1.08 20.74
C GLN A 254 14.32 -1.81 21.43
N ASN A 255 13.77 -1.21 22.48
CA ASN A 255 12.57 -1.67 23.15
C ASN A 255 11.34 -0.89 22.62
N THR A 256 10.14 -1.30 23.00
CA THR A 256 8.87 -0.69 22.56
C THR A 256 8.69 0.76 23.00
N ASP A 257 9.47 1.23 23.98
CA ASP A 257 9.51 2.63 24.41
C ASP A 257 10.45 3.50 23.55
N GLY A 258 11.10 2.91 22.54
CA GLY A 258 12.05 3.55 21.64
C GLY A 258 13.47 3.67 22.20
N ASN A 259 13.71 3.26 23.45
CA ASN A 259 15.03 3.30 24.08
C ASN A 259 15.86 2.04 23.77
N TYR A 260 17.18 2.15 23.93
CA TYR A 260 18.11 1.05 23.65
C TYR A 260 18.71 0.47 24.92
N TYR A 261 18.71 -0.86 25.02
CA TYR A 261 19.20 -1.61 26.18
C TYR A 261 20.24 -2.67 25.77
N ASP A 262 21.13 -3.02 26.69
CA ASP A 262 21.94 -4.23 26.58
C ASP A 262 21.18 -5.48 27.04
N ILE A 263 21.76 -6.63 26.76
CA ILE A 263 21.31 -7.96 27.20
C ILE A 263 22.27 -8.54 28.23
#